data_AF-A0ABD0NUF1-F1
#
_entry.id   AF-A0ABD0NUF1-F1
#
_cell.length_a   1.000
_cell.length_b   1.000
_cell.length_c   1.000
_cell.angle_alpha   90.00
_cell.angle_beta   90.00
_cell.angle_gamma   90.00
#
_symmetry.space_group_name_H-M   'P 1'
#
loop_
_entity.id
_entity.type
_entity.pdbx_description
1 polymer ?
#
loop_
_entity_poly.entity_id
_entity_poly.type
_entity_poly.pdbx_seq_one_letter_code
_entity_poly.pdbx_strand_id
1 'polypeptide(L)' 'VYEVLQMVPGKVDEFLCVLSEFEKDPESRTSLELLTRLKPVLSDWPELLQDFAAFLHPDQAKQCGL' A
#
# COMPACT_ATOMS: atom_id res chain seq x y z
N VAL A 1 1.60 4.98 10.21
CA VAL A 1 2.33 4.10 9.25
C VAL A 1 3.79 3.92 9.64
N TYR A 2 4.60 4.97 9.64
CA TYR A 2 6.06 4.87 9.82
C TYR A 2 6.49 4.33 11.19
N GLU A 3 5.87 4.81 12.27
CA GLU A 3 6.15 4.35 13.65
C GLU A 3 5.82 2.86 13.86
N VAL A 4 4.82 2.35 13.13
CA VAL A 4 4.38 0.95 13.22
C VAL A 4 5.32 0.02 12.45
N LEU A 5 5.74 0.44 11.24
CA LEU A 5 6.66 -0.33 10.42
C LEU A 5 8.07 -0.40 11.04
N GLN A 6 8.50 0.61 11.78
CA GLN A 6 9.79 0.61 12.49
C GLN A 6 9.87 -0.42 13.62
N MET A 7 8.73 -0.91 14.13
CA MET A 7 8.73 -1.96 15.16
C MET A 7 9.14 -3.32 14.60
N VAL A 8 9.07 -3.51 13.28
CA VAL A 8 9.47 -4.75 12.61
C VAL A 8 10.72 -4.49 11.76
N PRO A 9 11.88 -5.07 12.12
CA PRO A 9 13.10 -4.87 11.36
C PRO A 9 12.93 -5.36 9.91
N GLY A 10 13.32 -4.54 8.94
CA GLY A 10 13.21 -4.83 7.50
C GLY A 10 11.88 -4.43 6.85
N LYS A 11 10.80 -4.21 7.61
CA LYS A 11 9.50 -3.86 7.01
C LYS A 11 9.44 -2.48 6.38
N VAL A 12 10.17 -1.52 6.95
CA VAL A 12 10.32 -0.19 6.35
C VAL A 12 11.02 -0.28 5.00
N ASP A 13 12.02 -1.15 4.87
CA ASP A 13 12.77 -1.33 3.62
C ASP A 13 11.90 -1.98 2.53
N GLU A 14 11.15 -3.03 2.86
CA GLU A 14 10.17 -3.63 1.95
C GLU A 14 9.11 -2.62 1.48
N PHE A 15 8.58 -1.81 2.41
CA PHE A 15 7.60 -0.77 2.10
C PHE A 15 8.18 0.30 1.17
N LEU A 16 9.39 0.79 1.45
CA LEU A 16 10.06 1.79 0.61
C LEU A 16 10.43 1.22 -0.75
N CYS A 17 10.79 -0.07 -0.83
CA CYS A 17 11.09 -0.74 -2.10
C CYS A 17 9.87 -0.73 -3.02
N VAL A 18 8.70 -1.13 -2.52
CA VAL A 18 7.43 -1.10 -3.28
C VAL A 18 7.10 0.31 -3.78
N LEU A 19 7.28 1.34 -2.94
CA LEU A 19 7.07 2.73 -3.35
C LEU A 19 8.07 3.18 -4.42
N SER A 20 9.35 2.82 -4.29
CA SER A 20 10.39 3.13 -5.27
C SER A 20 10.09 2.49 -6.63
N GLU A 21 9.67 1.23 -6.63
CA GLU A 21 9.35 0.51 -7.87
C GLU A 21 8.10 1.07 -8.54
N PHE A 22 7.09 1.42 -7.75
CA PHE A 22 5.89 2.07 -8.26
C PHE A 22 6.18 3.47 -8.82
N GLU A 23 7.12 4.21 -8.24
CA GLU A 23 7.57 5.49 -8.79
C GLU A 23 8.28 5.32 -10.15
N LYS A 24 8.95 4.19 -10.39
CA LYS A 24 9.68 3.96 -11.66
C LYS A 24 8.79 3.54 -12.83
N ASP A 25 7.55 3.14 -12.58
CA ASP A 25 6.59 2.71 -13.61
C ASP A 25 5.39 3.69 -13.69
N PRO A 26 5.50 4.78 -14.46
CA PRO A 26 4.46 5.80 -14.55
C PRO A 26 3.20 5.35 -15.30
N GLU A 27 3.27 4.31 -16.13
CA GLU A 27 2.11 3.79 -16.88
C GLU A 27 1.18 2.96 -15.99
N SER A 28 1.74 2.29 -14.97
CA SER A 28 0.98 1.48 -14.01
C SER A 28 0.56 2.24 -12.74
N ARG A 29 0.69 3.59 -12.70
CA ARG A 29 0.41 4.43 -11.52
C ARG A 29 -1.08 4.60 -11.22
N THR A 30 -1.77 3.51 -10.90
CA THR A 30 -3.09 3.57 -10.29
C THR A 30 -2.97 3.30 -8.80
N SER A 31 -3.79 4.01 -8.01
CA SER A 31 -3.88 3.80 -6.57
C SER A 31 -4.28 2.35 -6.21
N LEU A 32 -4.97 1.66 -7.13
CA LEU A 32 -5.33 0.24 -7.02
C LEU A 32 -4.12 -0.69 -7.16
N GLU A 33 -3.24 -0.43 -8.13
CA GLU A 33 -1.97 -1.18 -8.30
C GLU A 33 -1.08 -0.99 -7.08
N LEU A 34 -0.95 0.25 -6.59
CA LEU A 34 -0.19 0.53 -5.38
C LEU A 34 -0.72 -0.23 -4.17
N LEU A 35 -2.05 -0.21 -3.95
CA LEU A 35 -2.66 -0.97 -2.87
C LEU A 35 -2.42 -2.48 -3.02
N THR A 36 -2.49 -3.00 -4.25
CA THR A 36 -2.27 -4.43 -4.54
C THR A 36 -0.85 -4.85 -4.20
N ARG A 37 0.14 -4.01 -4.51
CA ARG A 37 1.56 -4.24 -4.14
C ARG A 37 1.84 -4.04 -2.65
N LEU A 38 1.10 -3.15 -1.99
CA LEU A 38 1.23 -2.89 -0.54
C LEU A 38 0.53 -3.95 0.32
N LYS A 39 -0.53 -4.61 -0.17
CA LYS A 39 -1.26 -5.67 0.55
C LYS A 39 -0.37 -6.73 1.21
N PRO A 40 0.60 -7.37 0.51
CA PRO A 40 1.48 -8.35 1.15
C PRO A 40 2.41 -7.72 2.19
N VAL A 41 2.90 -6.50 1.94
CA VAL A 41 3.84 -5.80 2.83
C VAL A 41 3.18 -5.37 4.14
N LEU A 42 1.91 -4.94 4.07
CA LEU A 42 1.13 -4.42 5.19
C LEU A 42 0.11 -5.43 5.74
N SER A 43 0.25 -6.72 5.42
CA SER A 43 -0.70 -7.77 5.83
C SER A 43 -0.87 -7.89 7.35
N ASP A 44 0.17 -7.59 8.12
CA ASP A 44 0.14 -7.54 9.59
C ASP A 44 -0.63 -6.32 10.15
N TRP A 45 -0.95 -5.33 9.31
CA TRP A 45 -1.62 -4.08 9.69
C TRP A 45 -2.78 -3.76 8.74
N PRO A 46 -3.89 -4.50 8.82
CA PRO A 46 -5.06 -4.29 7.98
C PRO A 46 -5.64 -2.88 8.11
N GLU A 47 -5.47 -2.23 9.27
CA GLU A 47 -5.86 -0.85 9.55
C GLU A 47 -5.18 0.14 8.59
N LEU A 48 -3.88 -0.08 8.30
CA LEU A 48 -3.12 0.75 7.37
C LEU A 48 -3.57 0.57 5.92
N LEU A 49 -3.98 -0.65 5.55
CA LEU A 49 -4.56 -0.92 4.24
C LEU A 49 -5.95 -0.27 4.08
N GLN A 50 -6.72 -0.25 5.16
CA GLN A 50 -8.06 0.36 5.17
C GLN A 50 -7.99 1.88 5.09
N ASP A 51 -7.05 2.51 5.80
CA ASP A 51 -6.75 3.94 5.65
C ASP A 51 -6.35 4.26 4.20
N PHE A 52 -5.47 3.45 3.61
CA PHE A 52 -5.07 3.62 2.21
C PHE A 52 -6.26 3.49 1.24
N ALA A 53 -7.14 2.52 1.49
CA ALA A 53 -8.33 2.32 0.67
C ALA A 53 -9.37 3.44 0.83
N ALA A 54 -9.42 4.10 1.99
CA ALA A 54 -10.27 5.27 2.21
C ALA A 54 -9.86 6.49 1.36
N PHE A 55 -8.60 6.54 0.90
CA PHE A 55 -8.11 7.54 -0.05
C PHE A 55 -8.41 7.19 -1.52
N LEU A 56 -8.93 5.99 -1.81
CA LEU A 56 -9.35 5.60 -3.16
C LEU A 56 -10.68 6.25 -3.53
N HIS A 57 -10.88 6.58 -4.81
CA HIS A 57 -12.19 7.02 -5.29
C HIS A 57 -13.26 5.94 -5.00
N PRO A 58 -14.54 6.32 -4.80
CA PRO A 58 -15.61 5.38 -4.47
C PRO A 58 -15.73 4.18 -5.44
N ASP A 59 -15.45 4.40 -6.72
CA ASP A 59 -15.46 3.34 -7.73
C ASP A 59 -14.23 2.42 -7.66
N GLN A 60 -13.10 2.91 -7.13
CA GLN A 60 -11.89 2.12 -6.89
C GLN A 60 -12.01 1.29 -5.60
N ALA A 61 -12.64 1.84 -4.56
CA ALA A 61 -12.90 1.12 -3.30
C ALA A 61 -13.74 -0.17 -3.52
N LYS A 62 -14.70 -0.15 -4.45
CA LYS A 62 -15.51 -1.33 -4.83
C LYS A 62 -14.69 -2.48 -5.41
N GLN A 63 -13.61 -2.20 -6.13
CA GLN A 63 -12.72 -3.24 -6.68
C GLN A 63 -11.82 -3.86 -5.61
N CYS A 64 -11.70 -3.22 -4.44
CA CYS A 64 -10.89 -3.71 -3.32
C CYS A 64 -11.62 -4.69 -2.39
N GLY A 65 -12.94 -4.85 -2.54
CA GLY A 65 -13.76 -5.79 -1.74
C GLY A 65 -14.01 -5.35 -0.30
N LEU A 66 -13.97 -4.04 -0.03
CA LEU A 66 -14.26 -3.43 1.26
C LEU A 66 -15.75 -3.10 1.42
#